data_AF-A0A821V232-F1
#
_entry.id   AF-A0A821V232-F1
#
_cell.length_a   1.000
_cell.length_b   1.000
_cell.length_c   1.000
_cell.angle_alpha   90.00
_cell.angle_beta   90.00
_cell.angle_gamma   90.00
#
_symmetry.space_group_name_H-M   'P 1'
#
loop_
_entity.id
_entity.type
_entity.pdbx_description
1 polymer ?
#
loop_
_entity_poly.entity_id
_entity_poly.type
_entity_poly.pdbx_seq_one_letter_code
_entity_poly.pdbx_strand_id
1 'polypeptide(L)'
;MEQLYILIREKTKDKHEGSHRMATEIVAGMIRGSKHWTLEMENEDPCRMHRLIEFIYLLINNYTTANTFNETARCVLAISFSFDTTLFNGRATRHPDINQFIDTICERLRQAIDIYEKTPRINISDQILEVQDETRKAFNFIETVVQFHTNLFLWCEQPVKNAIIRIFPYLCEIESIAANDEGCKHNLTISRNHLGMAYLHVHFLEALIQQLEQVCTSPKWNARRAAIQFVQSMIFWNLFNARPYAQRLHALVLKCLFDEQLEIRIVASTTLSGFYQCDYIQVTPEDLNHFRAMSKTNYFTKINGKKVTSARDVVKRHGGQYV
;
A
#
# COMPACT_ATOMS: atom_id res chain seq x y z
N MET A 1 -19.24 -18.26 25.66
CA MET A 1 -18.07 -17.93 24.80
C MET A 1 -17.58 -19.15 24.04
N GLU A 2 -17.28 -20.28 24.68
CA GLU A 2 -16.75 -21.47 23.99
C GLU A 2 -17.63 -22.01 22.85
N GLN A 3 -18.96 -22.03 23.04
CA GLN A 3 -19.90 -22.43 21.99
C GLN A 3 -19.87 -21.51 20.76
N LEU A 4 -19.62 -20.20 20.97
CA LEU A 4 -19.45 -19.26 19.85
C LEU A 4 -18.16 -19.56 19.09
N TYR A 5 -17.07 -19.89 19.78
CA TYR A 5 -15.81 -20.26 19.13
C TYR A 5 -15.93 -21.54 18.31
N ILE A 6 -16.66 -22.55 18.80
CA ILE A 6 -16.95 -23.78 18.05
C ILE A 6 -17.75 -23.44 16.78
N LEU A 7 -18.84 -22.67 16.93
CA LEU A 7 -19.67 -22.25 15.80
C LEU A 7 -18.85 -21.48 14.76
N ILE A 8 -17.97 -20.56 15.18
CA ILE A 8 -17.10 -19.83 14.26
C ILE A 8 -16.17 -20.82 13.52
N ARG A 9 -15.49 -21.76 14.22
CA ARG A 9 -14.62 -22.76 13.56
C ARG A 9 -15.38 -23.55 12.51
N GLU A 10 -16.58 -24.03 12.83
CA GLU A 10 -17.42 -24.77 11.90
C GLU A 10 -17.78 -23.93 10.68
N LYS A 11 -18.25 -22.71 10.89
CA LYS A 11 -18.67 -21.81 9.82
C LYS A 11 -17.51 -21.33 8.94
N THR A 12 -16.30 -21.21 9.48
CA THR A 12 -15.08 -20.87 8.70
C THR A 12 -14.56 -22.00 7.80
N LYS A 13 -15.03 -23.23 7.99
CA LYS A 13 -14.64 -24.41 7.17
C LYS A 13 -15.64 -24.74 6.08
N ASP A 14 -16.80 -24.08 6.09
CA ASP A 14 -17.84 -24.27 5.09
C ASP A 14 -17.38 -23.71 3.73
N LYS A 15 -17.94 -24.19 2.61
CA LYS A 15 -17.69 -23.60 1.29
C LYS A 15 -18.65 -22.46 0.98
N HIS A 16 -19.73 -22.33 1.75
CA HIS A 16 -20.78 -21.36 1.49
C HIS A 16 -20.44 -19.96 2.00
N GLU A 17 -20.55 -18.97 1.11
CA GLU A 17 -20.30 -17.56 1.42
C GLU A 17 -21.08 -17.06 2.64
N GLY A 18 -22.38 -17.39 2.73
CA GLY A 18 -23.22 -17.00 3.86
C GLY A 18 -22.73 -17.51 5.22
N SER A 19 -22.11 -18.70 5.27
CA SER A 19 -21.55 -19.26 6.51
C SER A 19 -20.35 -18.45 6.98
N HIS A 20 -19.48 -18.10 6.04
CA HIS A 20 -18.34 -17.26 6.36
C HIS A 20 -18.76 -15.83 6.77
N ARG A 21 -19.79 -15.26 6.13
CA ARG A 21 -20.31 -13.92 6.48
C ARG A 21 -20.81 -13.90 7.92
N MET A 22 -21.56 -14.94 8.31
CA MET A 22 -22.02 -15.14 9.68
C MET A 22 -20.85 -15.24 10.67
N ALA A 23 -19.83 -16.07 10.37
CA ALA A 23 -18.65 -16.22 11.23
C ALA A 23 -17.98 -14.85 11.48
N THR A 24 -17.83 -14.07 10.41
CA THR A 24 -17.23 -12.74 10.44
C THR A 24 -18.06 -11.72 11.23
N GLU A 25 -19.39 -11.74 11.10
CA GLU A 25 -20.28 -10.87 11.88
C GLU A 25 -20.28 -11.20 13.38
N ILE A 26 -20.16 -12.49 13.74
CA ILE A 26 -20.03 -12.92 15.13
C ILE A 26 -18.69 -12.43 15.71
N VAL A 27 -17.58 -12.69 15.01
CA VAL A 27 -16.23 -12.22 15.42
C VAL A 27 -16.22 -10.70 15.57
N ALA A 28 -16.87 -9.99 14.65
CA ALA A 28 -17.04 -8.56 14.70
C ALA A 28 -17.80 -8.05 15.92
N GLY A 29 -18.92 -8.69 16.25
CA GLY A 29 -19.68 -8.39 17.46
C GLY A 29 -18.86 -8.62 18.73
N MET A 30 -18.09 -9.71 18.77
CA MET A 30 -17.23 -10.05 19.91
C MET A 30 -16.13 -9.00 20.13
N ILE A 31 -15.48 -8.53 19.07
CA ILE A 31 -14.44 -7.49 19.14
C ILE A 31 -15.04 -6.14 19.51
N ARG A 32 -16.15 -5.71 18.91
CA ARG A 32 -16.78 -4.45 19.32
C ARG A 32 -17.30 -4.46 20.75
N GLY A 33 -17.71 -5.64 21.23
CA GLY A 33 -18.14 -5.85 22.61
C GLY A 33 -16.99 -5.88 23.62
N SER A 34 -15.74 -6.06 23.17
CA SER A 34 -14.59 -6.18 24.09
C SER A 34 -14.30 -4.90 24.87
N LYS A 35 -14.73 -3.74 24.37
CA LYS A 35 -14.68 -2.45 25.10
C LYS A 35 -15.42 -2.45 26.44
N HIS A 36 -16.29 -3.44 26.68
CA HIS A 36 -17.03 -3.62 27.93
C HIS A 36 -16.48 -4.77 28.79
N TRP A 37 -15.38 -5.41 28.38
CA TRP A 37 -14.75 -6.45 29.19
C TRP A 37 -14.11 -5.83 30.41
N THR A 38 -14.37 -6.43 31.57
CA THR A 38 -13.68 -6.05 32.81
C THR A 38 -12.26 -6.59 32.78
N LEU A 39 -11.36 -5.97 33.56
CA LEU A 39 -10.00 -6.46 33.73
C LEU A 39 -9.96 -7.91 34.23
N GLU A 40 -10.95 -8.33 35.02
CA GLU A 40 -11.11 -9.72 35.47
C GLU A 40 -11.39 -10.66 34.29
N MET A 41 -12.28 -10.28 33.37
CA MET A 41 -12.60 -11.07 32.16
C MET A 41 -11.40 -11.21 31.22
N GLU A 42 -10.51 -10.21 31.16
CA GLU A 42 -9.24 -10.29 30.42
C GLU A 42 -8.20 -11.16 31.14
N ASN A 43 -8.16 -11.11 32.47
CA ASN A 43 -7.23 -11.88 33.28
C ASN A 43 -7.57 -13.37 33.35
N GLU A 44 -8.86 -13.72 33.33
CA GLU A 44 -9.32 -15.12 33.26
C GLU A 44 -8.94 -15.81 31.95
N ASP A 45 -8.83 -15.04 30.87
CA ASP A 45 -8.63 -15.58 29.52
C ASP A 45 -7.89 -14.58 28.62
N PRO A 46 -6.58 -14.40 28.87
CA PRO A 46 -5.75 -13.45 28.12
C PRO A 46 -5.60 -13.82 26.64
N CYS A 47 -6.07 -15.00 26.24
CA CYS A 47 -6.05 -15.49 24.86
C CYS A 47 -7.35 -15.20 24.09
N ARG A 48 -8.36 -14.52 24.66
CA ARG A 48 -9.61 -14.20 23.94
C ARG A 48 -9.38 -13.46 22.63
N MET A 49 -8.54 -12.42 22.65
CA MET A 49 -8.18 -11.67 21.44
C MET A 49 -7.32 -12.49 20.48
N HIS A 50 -6.40 -13.30 20.99
CA HIS A 50 -5.60 -14.23 20.18
C HIS A 50 -6.46 -15.23 19.41
N ARG A 51 -7.48 -15.82 20.04
CA ARG A 51 -8.41 -16.73 19.36
C ARG A 51 -9.22 -16.00 18.30
N LEU A 52 -9.70 -14.79 18.56
CA LEU A 52 -10.39 -13.97 17.57
C LEU A 52 -9.51 -13.68 16.34
N ILE A 53 -8.21 -13.50 16.55
CA ILE A 53 -7.24 -13.36 15.45
C ILE A 53 -6.97 -14.69 14.72
N GLU A 54 -6.90 -15.83 15.41
CA GLU A 54 -6.83 -17.16 14.75
C GLU A 54 -8.01 -17.35 13.78
N PHE A 55 -9.22 -16.93 14.18
CA PHE A 55 -10.39 -16.98 13.31
C PHE A 55 -10.27 -16.06 12.11
N ILE A 56 -9.74 -14.86 12.31
CA ILE A 56 -9.41 -13.94 11.24
C ILE A 56 -8.42 -14.55 10.24
N TYR A 57 -7.37 -15.23 10.73
CA TYR A 57 -6.41 -15.92 9.86
C TYR A 57 -7.09 -17.03 9.06
N LEU A 58 -7.91 -17.86 9.72
CA LEU A 58 -8.68 -18.92 9.06
C LEU A 58 -9.62 -18.36 8.01
N LEU A 59 -10.33 -17.28 8.35
CA LEU A 59 -11.20 -16.55 7.45
C LEU A 59 -10.41 -16.10 6.24
N ILE A 60 -9.36 -15.31 6.43
CA ILE A 60 -8.51 -14.82 5.35
C ILE A 60 -8.02 -16.00 4.50
N ASN A 61 -7.46 -17.04 5.09
CA ASN A 61 -6.90 -18.21 4.37
C ASN A 61 -7.94 -19.02 3.60
N ASN A 62 -9.16 -19.14 4.13
CA ASN A 62 -10.24 -19.91 3.50
C ASN A 62 -11.08 -19.08 2.53
N TYR A 63 -10.90 -17.75 2.48
CA TYR A 63 -11.73 -16.88 1.67
C TYR A 63 -11.36 -16.88 0.20
N THR A 64 -12.35 -17.32 -0.58
CA THR A 64 -12.37 -17.30 -2.04
C THR A 64 -13.45 -16.40 -2.64
N THR A 65 -14.11 -15.45 -1.95
CA THR A 65 -15.07 -14.51 -2.61
C THR A 65 -15.22 -13.15 -1.91
N ALA A 66 -15.36 -12.07 -2.71
CA ALA A 66 -15.38 -10.65 -2.31
C ALA A 66 -16.41 -10.23 -1.30
N ASN A 67 -17.60 -10.82 -1.37
CA ASN A 67 -18.79 -10.24 -0.74
C ASN A 67 -18.88 -10.57 0.76
N THR A 68 -17.95 -11.37 1.25
CA THR A 68 -17.98 -11.94 2.58
C THR A 68 -17.14 -11.22 3.60
N PHE A 69 -16.08 -10.52 3.16
CA PHE A 69 -15.32 -9.62 4.01
C PHE A 69 -15.96 -8.23 3.95
N ASN A 70 -17.17 -8.14 4.51
CA ASN A 70 -17.92 -6.87 4.56
C ASN A 70 -17.12 -5.80 5.34
N GLU A 71 -17.54 -4.54 5.23
CA GLU A 71 -16.94 -3.40 5.96
C GLU A 71 -16.75 -3.72 7.45
N THR A 72 -17.73 -4.39 8.05
CA THR A 72 -17.71 -4.88 9.43
C THR A 72 -16.47 -5.75 9.73
N ALA A 73 -16.13 -6.70 8.86
CA ALA A 73 -14.95 -7.56 8.96
C ALA A 73 -13.65 -6.77 8.91
N ARG A 74 -13.57 -5.82 7.97
CA ARG A 74 -12.41 -4.97 7.69
C ARG A 74 -12.10 -4.06 8.88
N CYS A 75 -13.12 -3.40 9.41
CA CYS A 75 -13.00 -2.57 10.61
C CYS A 75 -12.57 -3.41 11.82
N VAL A 76 -13.09 -4.63 11.94
CA VAL A 76 -12.84 -5.52 13.08
C VAL A 76 -11.42 -6.09 13.07
N LEU A 77 -10.86 -6.39 11.89
CA LEU A 77 -9.44 -6.66 11.75
C LEU A 77 -8.59 -5.51 12.29
N ALA A 78 -8.88 -4.29 11.82
CA ALA A 78 -8.14 -3.11 12.22
C ALA A 78 -8.23 -2.89 13.74
N ILE A 79 -9.43 -3.01 14.32
CA ILE A 79 -9.65 -2.89 15.78
C ILE A 79 -8.92 -4.00 16.54
N SER A 80 -8.77 -5.21 15.99
CA SER A 80 -8.05 -6.29 16.68
C SER A 80 -6.58 -5.94 16.94
N PHE A 81 -6.00 -5.08 16.10
CA PHE A 81 -4.64 -4.59 16.22
C PHE A 81 -4.57 -3.16 16.80
N SER A 82 -5.69 -2.52 17.17
CA SER A 82 -5.67 -1.15 17.68
C SER A 82 -4.89 -1.01 19.00
N PHE A 83 -4.84 -2.09 19.77
CA PHE A 83 -4.12 -2.20 21.05
C PHE A 83 -2.77 -2.93 20.93
N ASP A 84 -2.34 -3.27 19.72
CA ASP A 84 -0.97 -3.69 19.47
C ASP A 84 -0.07 -2.43 19.46
N THR A 85 0.15 -1.86 20.64
CA THR A 85 0.94 -0.63 20.84
C THR A 85 2.16 -0.92 21.71
N THR A 86 3.28 -0.28 21.38
CA THR A 86 4.50 -0.36 22.21
C THR A 86 4.67 0.95 22.96
N LEU A 87 4.43 0.94 24.27
CA LEU A 87 4.65 2.11 25.12
C LEU A 87 6.12 2.20 25.56
N PHE A 88 6.64 3.41 25.73
CA PHE A 88 7.99 3.64 26.26
C PHE A 88 8.10 3.02 27.67
N ASN A 89 9.10 2.16 27.89
CA ASN A 89 9.25 1.31 29.09
C ASN A 89 8.04 0.41 29.40
N GLY A 90 7.15 0.20 28.42
CA GLY A 90 6.03 -0.72 28.51
C GLY A 90 6.46 -2.17 28.28
N ARG A 91 5.69 -3.11 28.84
CA ARG A 91 5.79 -4.52 28.44
C ARG A 91 5.05 -4.71 27.11
N ALA A 92 5.51 -5.67 26.31
CA ALA A 92 4.76 -6.09 25.13
C ALA A 92 3.32 -6.44 25.53
N THR A 93 2.36 -5.97 24.73
CA THR A 93 0.95 -6.28 25.00
C THR A 93 0.71 -7.77 24.77
N ARG A 94 -0.31 -8.32 25.42
CA ARG A 94 -0.82 -9.66 25.11
C ARG A 94 -1.74 -9.63 23.89
N HIS A 95 -1.64 -8.62 23.03
CA HIS A 95 -2.36 -8.58 21.77
C HIS A 95 -1.57 -9.33 20.71
N PRO A 96 -2.24 -9.86 19.67
CA PRO A 96 -1.56 -10.63 18.65
C PRO A 96 -0.57 -9.79 17.86
N ASP A 97 0.61 -10.36 17.63
CA ASP A 97 1.66 -9.71 16.85
C ASP A 97 1.23 -9.58 15.38
N ILE A 98 1.19 -8.35 14.91
CA ILE A 98 0.84 -8.04 13.52
C ILE A 98 1.91 -8.53 12.53
N ASN A 99 3.15 -8.81 12.95
CA ASN A 99 4.21 -9.20 12.01
C ASN A 99 3.89 -10.47 11.21
N GLN A 100 3.54 -11.56 11.90
CA GLN A 100 3.18 -12.83 11.25
C GLN A 100 1.97 -12.67 10.32
N PHE A 101 1.06 -11.77 10.69
CA PHE A 101 -0.14 -11.50 9.91
C PHE A 101 0.23 -10.85 8.58
N ILE A 102 1.07 -9.83 8.66
CA ILE A 102 1.51 -9.09 7.50
C ILE A 102 2.39 -9.94 6.58
N ASP A 103 3.20 -10.85 7.12
CA ASP A 103 3.99 -11.77 6.29
C ASP A 103 3.07 -12.67 5.44
N THR A 104 1.99 -13.18 6.04
CA THR A 104 0.96 -13.96 5.32
C THR A 104 0.24 -13.11 4.27
N ILE A 105 -0.09 -11.86 4.61
CA ILE A 105 -0.74 -10.92 3.69
C ILE A 105 0.16 -10.57 2.50
N CYS A 106 1.44 -10.29 2.72
CA CYS A 106 2.41 -9.96 1.67
C CYS A 106 2.62 -11.13 0.70
N GLU A 107 2.71 -12.36 1.22
CA GLU A 107 2.81 -13.55 0.39
C GLU A 107 1.58 -13.70 -0.53
N ARG A 108 0.38 -13.58 0.05
CA ARG A 108 -0.86 -13.72 -0.71
C ARG A 108 -1.15 -12.56 -1.65
N LEU A 109 -0.73 -11.34 -1.30
CA LEU A 109 -0.80 -10.19 -2.21
C LEU A 109 0.05 -10.45 -3.44
N ARG A 110 1.27 -10.99 -3.26
CA ARG A 110 2.14 -11.35 -4.37
C ARG A 110 1.47 -12.35 -5.30
N GLN A 111 0.87 -13.40 -4.74
CA GLN A 111 0.14 -14.42 -5.49
C GLN A 111 -1.08 -13.83 -6.22
N ALA A 112 -1.87 -12.99 -5.55
CA ALA A 112 -3.04 -12.36 -6.14
C ALA A 112 -2.68 -11.40 -7.29
N ILE A 113 -1.61 -10.61 -7.14
CA ILE A 113 -1.11 -9.73 -8.20
C ILE A 113 -0.65 -10.57 -9.39
N ASP A 114 0.11 -11.64 -9.16
CA ASP A 114 0.61 -12.53 -10.22
C ASP A 114 -0.53 -13.23 -10.99
N ILE A 115 -1.56 -13.70 -10.29
CA ILE A 115 -2.78 -14.27 -10.90
C ILE A 115 -3.45 -13.23 -11.80
N TYR A 116 -3.68 -12.02 -11.29
CA TYR A 116 -4.38 -10.98 -12.04
C TYR A 116 -3.60 -10.54 -13.28
N GLU A 117 -2.27 -10.47 -13.20
CA GLU A 117 -1.41 -10.05 -14.32
C GLU A 117 -1.27 -11.11 -15.41
N LYS A 118 -1.30 -12.40 -15.04
CA LYS A 118 -1.18 -13.51 -16.00
C LYS A 118 -2.49 -13.86 -16.72
N THR A 119 -3.63 -13.44 -16.18
CA THR A 119 -4.93 -13.76 -16.80
C THR A 119 -5.15 -13.02 -18.13
N PRO A 120 -5.34 -13.74 -19.25
CA PRO A 120 -5.62 -13.12 -20.54
C PRO A 120 -7.04 -12.51 -20.59
N ARG A 121 -7.17 -11.30 -21.13
CA ARG A 121 -8.46 -10.61 -21.38
C ARG A 121 -9.07 -11.11 -22.71
N ILE A 122 -9.64 -12.33 -22.76
CA ILE A 122 -10.19 -12.93 -23.99
C ILE A 122 -11.63 -13.46 -23.78
N ASN A 123 -12.44 -13.50 -24.87
CA ASN A 123 -13.83 -14.00 -24.93
C ASN A 123 -13.98 -15.54 -24.84
N ILE A 124 -15.19 -15.97 -24.48
CA ILE A 124 -15.54 -17.04 -23.52
C ILE A 124 -15.43 -18.51 -24.00
N SER A 125 -14.96 -19.40 -23.10
CA SER A 125 -15.06 -20.88 -23.08
C SER A 125 -15.13 -21.37 -21.60
N ASP A 126 -15.44 -22.65 -21.31
CA ASP A 126 -15.63 -23.13 -19.92
C ASP A 126 -14.35 -23.09 -19.06
N GLN A 127 -13.19 -23.35 -19.66
CA GLN A 127 -11.89 -23.17 -18.99
C GLN A 127 -11.62 -21.69 -18.66
N ILE A 128 -12.22 -20.76 -19.40
CA ILE A 128 -12.13 -19.32 -19.15
C ILE A 128 -13.01 -18.90 -17.96
N LEU A 129 -14.12 -19.61 -17.66
CA LEU A 129 -14.98 -19.30 -16.51
C LEU A 129 -14.27 -19.55 -15.17
N GLU A 130 -13.51 -20.63 -15.04
CA GLU A 130 -12.70 -20.91 -13.84
C GLU A 130 -11.58 -19.89 -13.66
N VAL A 131 -10.86 -19.56 -14.74
CA VAL A 131 -9.79 -18.53 -14.73
C VAL A 131 -10.34 -17.15 -14.38
N GLN A 132 -11.53 -16.78 -14.90
CA GLN A 132 -12.20 -15.53 -14.53
C GLN A 132 -12.64 -15.53 -13.07
N ASP A 133 -13.09 -16.68 -12.53
CA ASP A 133 -13.41 -16.80 -11.12
C ASP A 133 -12.16 -16.57 -10.27
N GLU A 134 -11.05 -17.27 -10.52
CA GLU A 134 -9.79 -17.07 -9.78
C GLU A 134 -9.27 -15.63 -9.85
N THR A 135 -9.34 -15.00 -11.01
CA THR A 135 -8.93 -13.60 -11.20
C THR A 135 -9.80 -12.65 -10.38
N ARG A 136 -11.11 -12.90 -10.37
CA ARG A 136 -12.05 -12.17 -9.52
C ARG A 136 -11.70 -12.36 -8.04
N LYS A 137 -11.40 -13.59 -7.61
CA LYS A 137 -10.97 -13.86 -6.22
C LYS A 137 -9.70 -13.11 -5.83
N ALA A 138 -8.71 -13.09 -6.72
CA ALA A 138 -7.47 -12.36 -6.53
C ALA A 138 -7.72 -10.84 -6.39
N PHE A 139 -8.53 -10.27 -7.28
CA PHE A 139 -8.90 -8.85 -7.21
C PHE A 139 -9.63 -8.52 -5.89
N ASN A 140 -10.58 -9.35 -5.50
CA ASN A 140 -11.34 -9.19 -4.26
C ASN A 140 -10.45 -9.23 -3.01
N PHE A 141 -9.44 -10.09 -3.03
CA PHE A 141 -8.44 -10.16 -1.96
C PHE A 141 -7.61 -8.87 -1.90
N ILE A 142 -7.15 -8.38 -3.05
CA ILE A 142 -6.42 -7.11 -3.18
C ILE A 142 -7.24 -5.96 -2.57
N GLU A 143 -8.51 -5.80 -2.97
CA GLU A 143 -9.39 -4.77 -2.42
C GLU A 143 -9.56 -4.90 -0.91
N THR A 144 -9.70 -6.13 -0.42
CA THR A 144 -9.84 -6.40 1.01
C THR A 144 -8.61 -5.95 1.78
N VAL A 145 -7.41 -6.19 1.27
CA VAL A 145 -6.16 -5.75 1.92
C VAL A 145 -6.00 -4.23 1.86
N VAL A 146 -6.31 -3.60 0.72
CA VAL A 146 -6.27 -2.13 0.58
C VAL A 146 -7.17 -1.47 1.62
N GLN A 147 -8.39 -1.98 1.78
CA GLN A 147 -9.36 -1.45 2.74
C GLN A 147 -9.01 -1.80 4.19
N PHE A 148 -8.47 -2.99 4.46
CA PHE A 148 -7.92 -3.33 5.78
C PHE A 148 -6.84 -2.33 6.17
N HIS A 149 -5.89 -2.06 5.26
CA HIS A 149 -4.83 -1.08 5.50
C HIS A 149 -5.43 0.31 5.76
N THR A 150 -6.38 0.77 4.94
CA THR A 150 -7.08 2.06 5.19
C THR A 150 -7.70 2.12 6.58
N ASN A 151 -8.40 1.06 7.00
CA ASN A 151 -9.04 0.98 8.31
C ASN A 151 -8.04 0.91 9.46
N LEU A 152 -6.89 0.26 9.27
CA LEU A 152 -5.83 0.22 10.27
C LEU A 152 -5.42 1.64 10.69
N PHE A 153 -5.24 2.54 9.73
CA PHE A 153 -4.88 3.93 9.99
C PHE A 153 -6.01 4.78 10.59
N LEU A 154 -7.26 4.36 10.45
CA LEU A 154 -8.41 5.05 11.05
C LEU A 154 -8.66 4.63 12.50
N TRP A 155 -8.39 3.36 12.83
CA TRP A 155 -8.82 2.76 14.10
C TRP A 155 -7.68 2.43 15.05
N CYS A 156 -6.43 2.35 14.59
CA CYS A 156 -5.29 2.08 15.45
C CYS A 156 -4.63 3.37 15.93
N GLU A 157 -4.22 3.41 17.20
CA GLU A 157 -3.51 4.56 17.77
C GLU A 157 -2.07 4.69 17.21
N GLN A 158 -1.41 3.56 16.95
CA GLN A 158 -0.06 3.49 16.38
C GLN A 158 -0.03 2.57 15.15
N PRO A 159 -0.61 3.02 14.01
CA PRO A 159 -0.74 2.17 12.82
C PRO A 159 0.61 1.94 12.12
N VAL A 160 1.57 2.86 12.28
CA VAL A 160 2.88 2.76 11.63
C VAL A 160 3.78 1.80 12.38
N LYS A 161 4.07 0.66 11.75
CA LYS A 161 5.03 -0.36 12.20
C LYS A 161 5.87 -0.82 11.02
N ASN A 162 7.06 -1.35 11.29
CA ASN A 162 7.90 -1.96 10.24
C ASN A 162 7.16 -3.06 9.46
N ALA A 163 6.27 -3.81 10.13
CA ALA A 163 5.38 -4.76 9.46
C ALA A 163 4.53 -4.08 8.38
N ILE A 164 3.79 -3.04 8.74
CA ILE A 164 2.88 -2.32 7.82
C ILE A 164 3.63 -1.70 6.64
N ILE A 165 4.85 -1.19 6.86
CA ILE A 165 5.71 -0.66 5.80
C ILE A 165 6.00 -1.72 4.71
N ARG A 166 6.05 -3.02 5.05
CA ARG A 166 6.25 -4.11 4.06
C ARG A 166 5.10 -4.23 3.05
N ILE A 167 3.92 -3.69 3.35
CA ILE A 167 2.79 -3.69 2.40
C ILE A 167 2.96 -2.61 1.33
N PHE A 168 3.73 -1.55 1.60
CA PHE A 168 3.84 -0.38 0.73
C PHE A 168 4.18 -0.70 -0.75
N PRO A 169 5.18 -1.54 -1.08
CA PRO A 169 5.48 -1.87 -2.47
C PRO A 169 4.30 -2.45 -3.23
N TYR A 170 3.51 -3.29 -2.56
CA TYR A 170 2.32 -3.90 -3.15
C TYR A 170 1.24 -2.85 -3.42
N LEU A 171 1.04 -1.87 -2.52
CA LEU A 171 0.11 -0.76 -2.76
C LEU A 171 0.51 0.06 -4.00
N CYS A 172 1.80 0.18 -4.29
CA CYS A 172 2.25 0.81 -5.54
C CYS A 172 2.00 -0.08 -6.75
N GLU A 173 2.27 -1.39 -6.67
CA GLU A 173 2.05 -2.32 -7.80
C GLU A 173 0.57 -2.50 -8.17
N ILE A 174 -0.33 -2.44 -7.19
CA ILE A 174 -1.79 -2.56 -7.39
C ILE A 174 -2.35 -1.43 -8.28
N GLU A 175 -1.63 -0.32 -8.47
CA GLU A 175 -2.07 0.81 -9.31
C GLU A 175 -2.49 0.37 -10.73
N SER A 176 -1.77 -0.58 -11.35
CA SER A 176 -2.12 -1.09 -12.69
C SER A 176 -3.39 -1.95 -12.67
N ILE A 177 -3.65 -2.66 -11.57
CA ILE A 177 -4.81 -3.53 -11.36
C ILE A 177 -6.05 -2.68 -11.10
N ALA A 178 -5.91 -1.67 -10.26
CA ALA A 178 -6.97 -0.72 -9.95
C ALA A 178 -7.35 0.16 -11.16
N ALA A 179 -6.54 0.23 -12.22
CA ALA A 179 -6.72 1.14 -13.35
C ALA A 179 -8.11 1.12 -14.02
N ASN A 180 -8.89 0.04 -13.87
CA ASN A 180 -10.23 -0.10 -14.44
C ASN A 180 -11.36 -0.11 -13.40
N ASP A 181 -11.06 0.04 -12.11
CA ASP A 181 -12.04 0.04 -11.04
C ASP A 181 -11.90 1.32 -10.19
N GLU A 182 -12.84 2.25 -10.36
CA GLU A 182 -12.80 3.56 -9.70
C GLU A 182 -12.88 3.46 -8.17
N GLY A 183 -13.61 2.47 -7.63
CA GLY A 183 -13.70 2.25 -6.20
C GLY A 183 -12.37 1.81 -5.61
N CYS A 184 -11.71 0.86 -6.28
CA CYS A 184 -10.38 0.37 -5.91
C CYS A 184 -9.32 1.47 -6.04
N LYS A 185 -9.32 2.28 -7.12
CA LYS A 185 -8.41 3.44 -7.25
C LYS A 185 -8.56 4.42 -6.10
N HIS A 186 -9.81 4.76 -5.78
CA HIS A 186 -10.11 5.70 -4.71
C HIS A 186 -9.60 5.17 -3.36
N ASN A 187 -9.94 3.93 -3.03
CA ASN A 187 -9.51 3.28 -1.80
C ASN A 187 -7.99 3.13 -1.72
N LEU A 188 -7.31 2.78 -2.83
CA LEU A 188 -5.86 2.65 -2.89
C LEU A 188 -5.16 3.98 -2.68
N THR A 189 -5.72 5.07 -3.22
CA THR A 189 -5.21 6.42 -3.04
C THR A 189 -5.32 6.86 -1.58
N ILE A 190 -6.48 6.64 -0.96
CA ILE A 190 -6.68 6.91 0.48
C ILE A 190 -5.69 6.09 1.31
N SER A 191 -5.56 4.80 1.03
CA SER A 191 -4.70 3.87 1.75
C SER A 191 -3.24 4.34 1.78
N ARG A 192 -2.69 4.72 0.62
CA ARG A 192 -1.33 5.29 0.52
C ARG A 192 -1.21 6.64 1.20
N ASN A 193 -2.19 7.52 1.04
CA ASN A 193 -2.16 8.83 1.67
C ASN A 193 -2.20 8.74 3.20
N HIS A 194 -2.99 7.85 3.78
CA HIS A 194 -2.99 7.61 5.24
C HIS A 194 -1.61 7.23 5.77
N LEU A 195 -0.87 6.36 5.06
CA LEU A 195 0.51 6.03 5.43
C LEU A 195 1.44 7.24 5.37
N GLY A 196 1.32 8.07 4.32
CA GLY A 196 2.14 9.28 4.16
C GLY A 196 1.78 10.39 5.15
N MET A 197 0.51 10.47 5.56
CA MET A 197 -0.02 11.44 6.52
C MET A 197 0.24 11.08 7.97
N ALA A 198 0.48 9.79 8.26
CA ALA A 198 0.77 9.35 9.61
C ALA A 198 2.08 9.97 10.12
N TYR A 199 2.21 10.05 11.44
CA TYR A 199 3.46 10.46 12.07
C TYR A 199 4.53 9.40 11.84
N LEU A 200 5.56 9.74 11.04
CA LEU A 200 6.65 8.84 10.69
C LEU A 200 7.91 9.24 11.48
N HIS A 201 8.21 8.47 12.54
CA HIS A 201 9.47 8.59 13.26
C HIS A 201 10.67 8.24 12.35
N VAL A 202 11.86 8.80 12.64
CA VAL A 202 13.07 8.68 11.79
C VAL A 202 13.43 7.23 11.41
N HIS A 203 13.20 6.29 12.33
CA HIS A 203 13.41 4.85 12.12
C HIS A 203 12.46 4.24 11.07
N PHE A 204 11.19 4.67 11.06
CA PHE A 204 10.20 4.21 10.08
C PHE A 204 10.43 4.86 8.72
N LEU A 205 10.88 6.12 8.70
CA LEU A 205 11.26 6.81 7.46
C LEU A 205 12.40 6.09 6.75
N GLU A 206 13.44 5.63 7.47
CA GLU A 206 14.54 4.88 6.84
C GLU A 206 14.02 3.63 6.11
N ALA A 207 13.21 2.82 6.80
CA ALA A 207 12.63 1.61 6.21
C ALA A 207 11.73 1.93 5.00
N LEU A 208 10.90 2.96 5.10
CA LEU A 208 9.99 3.36 4.04
C LEU A 208 10.72 3.95 2.82
N ILE A 209 11.79 4.72 3.03
CA ILE A 209 12.63 5.26 1.95
C ILE A 209 13.35 4.12 1.22
N GLN A 210 13.83 3.10 1.92
CA GLN A 210 14.40 1.91 1.28
C GLN A 210 13.37 1.20 0.37
N GLN A 211 12.12 1.04 0.84
CA GLN A 211 11.05 0.48 0.01
C GLN A 211 10.73 1.37 -1.20
N LEU A 212 10.70 2.70 -1.02
CA LEU A 212 10.50 3.67 -2.10
C LEU A 212 11.57 3.54 -3.19
N GLU A 213 12.84 3.51 -2.80
CA GLU A 213 13.96 3.36 -3.73
C GLU A 213 13.86 2.05 -4.53
N GLN A 214 13.49 0.95 -3.85
CA GLN A 214 13.25 -0.32 -4.50
C GLN A 214 12.09 -0.25 -5.51
N VAL A 215 10.93 0.30 -5.12
CA VAL A 215 9.77 0.44 -6.01
C VAL A 215 10.09 1.31 -7.23
N CYS A 216 10.87 2.38 -7.06
CA CYS A 216 11.32 3.23 -8.16
C CYS A 216 12.29 2.53 -9.14
N THR A 217 12.72 1.29 -8.86
CA THR A 217 13.44 0.44 -9.83
C THR A 217 12.55 -0.61 -10.51
N SER A 218 11.28 -0.70 -10.11
CA SER A 218 10.33 -1.66 -10.68
C SER A 218 10.17 -1.46 -12.20
N PRO A 219 10.06 -2.54 -13.00
CA PRO A 219 9.73 -2.42 -14.42
C PRO A 219 8.32 -1.83 -14.64
N LYS A 220 7.43 -1.91 -13.64
CA LYS A 220 6.06 -1.40 -13.72
C LYS A 220 6.04 0.11 -13.52
N TRP A 221 5.83 0.87 -14.59
CA TRP A 221 5.82 2.34 -14.53
C TRP A 221 4.69 2.88 -13.61
N ASN A 222 3.55 2.19 -13.52
CA ASN A 222 2.46 2.55 -12.60
C ASN A 222 2.93 2.54 -11.13
N ALA A 223 3.72 1.53 -10.75
CA ALA A 223 4.27 1.42 -9.40
C ALA A 223 5.28 2.54 -9.11
N ARG A 224 6.19 2.83 -10.05
CA ARG A 224 7.13 3.96 -9.94
C ARG A 224 6.40 5.29 -9.80
N ARG A 225 5.36 5.54 -10.62
CA ARG A 225 4.50 6.73 -10.53
C ARG A 225 3.83 6.83 -9.16
N ALA A 226 3.24 5.73 -8.69
CA ALA A 226 2.58 5.63 -7.40
C ALA A 226 3.52 5.94 -6.23
N ALA A 227 4.77 5.47 -6.29
CA ALA A 227 5.80 5.74 -5.29
C ALA A 227 6.18 7.24 -5.23
N ILE A 228 6.43 7.87 -6.38
CA ILE A 228 6.79 9.30 -6.40
C ILE A 228 5.61 10.19 -5.98
N GLN A 229 4.38 9.82 -6.34
CA GLN A 229 3.19 10.53 -5.83
C GLN A 229 3.10 10.41 -4.29
N PHE A 230 3.40 9.23 -3.73
CA PHE A 230 3.43 9.05 -2.28
C PHE A 230 4.50 9.91 -1.60
N VAL A 231 5.68 10.09 -2.21
CA VAL A 231 6.76 10.95 -1.68
C VAL A 231 6.28 12.38 -1.45
N GLN A 232 5.43 12.93 -2.34
CA GLN A 232 4.82 14.25 -2.15
C GLN A 232 4.03 14.32 -0.85
N SER A 233 3.07 13.41 -0.65
CA SER A 233 2.25 13.34 0.56
C SER A 233 3.11 13.12 1.80
N MET A 234 4.02 12.16 1.76
CA MET A 234 4.89 11.81 2.89
C MET A 234 5.70 13.00 3.39
N ILE A 235 6.38 13.72 2.48
CA ILE A 235 7.23 14.86 2.86
C ILE A 235 6.38 16.03 3.36
N PHE A 236 5.23 16.31 2.74
CA PHE A 236 4.38 17.41 3.17
C PHE A 236 3.92 17.24 4.63
N TRP A 237 3.52 16.03 5.02
CA TRP A 237 3.04 15.73 6.37
C TRP A 237 4.15 15.45 7.38
N ASN A 238 5.34 15.06 6.93
CA ASN A 238 6.47 14.70 7.79
C ASN A 238 7.72 15.57 7.54
N LEU A 239 7.54 16.82 7.08
CA LEU A 239 8.61 17.68 6.58
C LEU A 239 9.85 17.70 7.49
N PHE A 240 9.66 17.97 8.78
CA PHE A 240 10.74 18.07 9.76
C PHE A 240 11.45 16.74 10.01
N ASN A 241 10.69 15.64 10.15
CA ASN A 241 11.26 14.30 10.36
C ASN A 241 11.97 13.78 9.10
N ALA A 242 11.53 14.22 7.92
CA ALA A 242 12.11 13.84 6.63
C ALA A 242 13.37 14.65 6.29
N ARG A 243 13.59 15.84 6.87
CA ARG A 243 14.75 16.71 6.55
C ARG A 243 16.12 16.01 6.53
N PRO A 244 16.46 15.09 7.46
CA PRO A 244 17.73 14.36 7.39
C PRO A 244 17.93 13.56 6.10
N TYR A 245 16.83 13.22 5.41
CA TYR A 245 16.81 12.46 4.16
C TYR A 245 16.64 13.32 2.91
N ALA A 246 16.69 14.65 3.04
CA ALA A 246 16.41 15.60 1.96
C ALA A 246 17.21 15.30 0.69
N GLN A 247 18.53 15.14 0.80
CA GLN A 247 19.39 14.87 -0.37
C GLN A 247 19.10 13.50 -1.02
N ARG A 248 18.79 12.48 -0.22
CA ARG A 248 18.47 11.13 -0.70
C ARG A 248 17.15 11.12 -1.49
N LEU A 249 16.12 11.76 -0.93
CA LEU A 249 14.81 11.88 -1.59
C LEU A 249 14.87 12.82 -2.80
N HIS A 250 15.69 13.87 -2.75
CA HIS A 250 15.95 14.73 -3.90
C HIS A 250 16.58 13.94 -5.06
N ALA A 251 17.62 13.16 -4.79
CA ALA A 251 18.27 12.31 -5.80
C ALA A 251 17.29 11.28 -6.41
N LEU A 252 16.42 10.69 -5.59
CA LEU A 252 15.37 9.77 -6.05
C LEU A 252 14.39 10.46 -7.02
N VAL A 253 13.90 11.65 -6.67
CA VAL A 253 12.98 12.42 -7.51
C VAL A 253 13.66 12.87 -8.80
N LEU A 254 14.92 13.32 -8.75
CA LEU A 254 15.70 13.67 -9.94
C LEU A 254 15.89 12.46 -10.86
N LYS A 255 16.15 11.27 -10.33
CA LYS A 255 16.21 10.04 -11.14
C LYS A 255 14.89 9.82 -11.89
N CYS A 256 13.75 9.99 -11.22
CA CYS A 256 12.43 9.83 -11.84
C CYS A 256 12.04 10.98 -12.79
N LEU A 257 12.63 12.17 -12.66
CA LEU A 257 12.46 13.27 -13.62
C LEU A 257 12.99 12.92 -15.02
N PHE A 258 13.93 11.98 -15.09
CA PHE A 258 14.50 11.45 -16.34
C PHE A 258 14.06 10.01 -16.64
N ASP A 259 12.95 9.56 -16.05
CA ASP A 259 12.35 8.26 -16.37
C ASP A 259 11.94 8.18 -17.85
N GLU A 260 11.95 6.98 -18.42
CA GLU A 260 11.50 6.72 -19.79
C GLU A 260 10.00 7.04 -19.96
N GLN A 261 9.19 6.79 -18.92
CA GLN A 261 7.75 7.01 -18.95
C GLN A 261 7.41 8.48 -18.67
N LEU A 262 6.58 9.08 -19.55
CA LEU A 262 6.19 10.49 -19.46
C LEU A 262 5.48 10.83 -18.15
N GLU A 263 4.54 9.98 -17.73
CA GLU A 263 3.67 10.18 -16.58
C GLU A 263 4.49 10.23 -15.27
N ILE A 264 5.58 9.48 -15.20
CA ILE A 264 6.51 9.53 -14.06
C ILE A 264 7.24 10.86 -14.06
N ARG A 265 7.75 11.32 -15.21
CA ARG A 265 8.44 12.61 -15.31
C ARG A 265 7.55 13.78 -14.88
N ILE A 266 6.27 13.76 -15.25
CA ILE A 266 5.30 14.79 -14.86
C ILE A 266 5.13 14.80 -13.33
N VAL A 267 4.89 13.63 -12.72
CA VAL A 267 4.72 13.55 -11.25
C VAL A 267 6.02 13.91 -10.53
N ALA A 268 7.19 13.51 -11.03
CA ALA A 268 8.49 13.87 -10.47
C ALA A 268 8.74 15.39 -10.52
N SER A 269 8.38 16.04 -11.63
CA SER A 269 8.44 17.50 -11.76
C SER A 269 7.58 18.22 -10.73
N THR A 270 6.30 17.81 -10.60
CA THR A 270 5.41 18.39 -9.59
C THR A 270 5.94 18.15 -8.16
N THR A 271 6.54 16.98 -7.92
CA THR A 271 7.16 16.65 -6.63
C THR A 271 8.33 17.57 -6.32
N LEU A 272 9.23 17.73 -7.28
CA LEU A 272 10.41 18.58 -7.15
C LEU A 272 10.03 20.04 -6.95
N SER A 273 9.03 20.53 -7.68
CA SER A 273 8.47 21.86 -7.47
C SER A 273 7.96 22.04 -6.04
N GLY A 274 7.23 21.04 -5.51
CA GLY A 274 6.79 21.02 -4.12
C GLY A 274 7.95 21.10 -3.12
N PHE A 275 9.06 20.38 -3.36
CA PHE A 275 10.24 20.42 -2.49
C PHE A 275 10.85 21.82 -2.39
N TYR A 276 10.91 22.53 -3.51
CA TYR A 276 11.40 23.90 -3.53
C TYR A 276 10.42 24.87 -2.87
N GLN A 277 9.12 24.72 -3.13
CA GLN A 277 8.09 25.61 -2.59
C GLN A 277 7.98 25.54 -1.06
N CYS A 278 8.21 24.37 -0.46
CA CYS A 278 8.15 24.20 1.00
C CYS A 278 9.53 24.29 1.68
N ASP A 279 10.56 24.77 0.97
CA ASP A 279 11.94 24.87 1.49
C ASP A 279 12.48 23.54 2.06
N TYR A 280 12.03 22.43 1.46
CA TYR A 280 12.56 21.11 1.77
C TYR A 280 13.95 20.92 1.15
N ILE A 281 14.10 21.38 -0.10
CA ILE A 281 15.38 21.52 -0.79
C ILE A 281 15.55 23.00 -1.15
N GLN A 282 16.73 23.54 -0.89
CA GLN A 282 17.08 24.88 -1.32
C GLN A 282 17.52 24.84 -2.77
N VAL A 283 16.97 25.74 -3.60
CA VAL A 283 17.36 25.87 -5.01
C VAL A 283 18.74 26.51 -5.08
N THR A 284 19.70 25.81 -5.69
CA THR A 284 21.05 26.36 -5.91
C THR A 284 21.18 26.95 -7.33
N PRO A 285 22.08 27.93 -7.55
CA PRO A 285 22.43 28.39 -8.89
C PRO A 285 22.91 27.26 -9.81
N GLU A 286 23.59 26.26 -9.26
CA GLU A 286 24.05 25.05 -9.96
C GLU A 286 22.88 24.25 -10.52
N ASP A 287 21.82 24.05 -9.72
CA ASP A 287 20.60 23.35 -10.15
C ASP A 287 19.95 24.07 -11.33
N LEU A 288 19.79 25.40 -11.22
CA LEU A 288 19.20 26.21 -12.30
C LEU A 288 20.01 26.14 -13.59
N ASN A 289 21.34 26.18 -13.48
CA ASN A 289 22.23 26.04 -14.64
C ASN A 289 22.14 24.65 -15.26
N HIS A 290 22.05 23.61 -14.43
CA HIS A 290 21.87 22.23 -14.87
C HIS A 290 20.57 22.06 -15.66
N PHE A 291 19.41 22.49 -15.12
CA PHE A 291 18.11 22.38 -15.80
C PHE A 291 18.06 23.23 -17.09
N ARG A 292 18.62 24.46 -17.08
CA ARG A 292 18.73 25.30 -18.27
C ARG A 292 19.58 24.68 -19.38
N ALA A 293 20.67 23.98 -19.01
CA ALA A 293 21.49 23.28 -19.99
C ALA A 293 20.70 22.12 -20.62
N MET A 294 19.95 21.38 -19.80
CA MET A 294 19.14 20.25 -20.26
C MET A 294 17.97 20.69 -21.16
N SER A 295 17.26 21.76 -20.83
CA SER A 295 16.14 22.27 -21.65
C SER A 295 16.56 22.71 -23.06
N LYS A 296 17.85 22.98 -23.25
CA LYS A 296 18.47 23.33 -24.55
C LYS A 296 19.03 22.12 -25.30
N THR A 297 18.90 20.90 -24.78
CA THR A 297 19.39 19.69 -25.45
C THR A 297 18.79 19.58 -26.85
N ASN A 298 19.65 19.40 -27.86
CA ASN A 298 19.18 19.10 -29.20
C ASN A 298 18.82 17.62 -29.28
N TYR A 299 17.57 17.33 -29.66
CA TYR A 299 16.99 15.98 -29.62
C TYR A 299 16.76 15.39 -31.01
N PHE A 300 17.11 16.13 -32.06
CA PHE A 300 17.05 15.63 -33.43
C PHE A 300 18.30 15.98 -34.21
N THR A 301 18.71 15.05 -35.07
CA THR A 301 19.77 15.26 -36.05
C THR A 301 19.19 15.07 -37.45
N LYS A 302 19.71 15.78 -38.45
CA LYS A 302 19.31 15.57 -39.84
C LYS A 302 20.24 14.54 -40.48
N ILE A 303 19.71 13.41 -40.91
CA ILE A 303 20.42 12.38 -41.68
C ILE A 303 19.73 12.30 -43.04
N ASN A 304 20.46 12.59 -44.13
CA ASN A 304 19.94 12.63 -45.50
C ASN A 304 18.66 13.49 -45.65
N GLY A 305 18.64 14.66 -45.01
CA GLY A 305 17.49 15.59 -45.04
C GLY A 305 16.31 15.19 -44.14
N LYS A 306 16.27 13.97 -43.60
CA LYS A 306 15.23 13.52 -42.66
C LYS A 306 15.63 13.81 -41.22
N LYS A 307 14.68 14.29 -40.40
CA LYS A 307 14.88 14.45 -38.95
C LYS A 307 14.83 13.07 -38.29
N VAL A 308 15.90 12.72 -37.59
CA VAL A 308 15.98 11.52 -36.75
C VAL A 308 16.04 11.99 -35.30
N THR A 309 15.07 11.56 -34.49
CA THR A 309 14.95 11.95 -33.08
C THR A 309 15.63 10.93 -32.18
N SER A 310 16.35 11.42 -31.18
CA SER A 310 16.95 10.60 -30.12
C SER A 310 16.02 10.56 -28.91
N ALA A 311 15.49 9.39 -28.58
CA ALA A 311 14.60 9.22 -27.43
C ALA A 311 15.26 9.68 -26.12
N ARG A 312 16.55 9.37 -25.94
CA ARG A 312 17.36 9.81 -24.79
C ARG A 312 17.42 11.33 -24.68
N ASP A 313 17.67 12.01 -25.79
CA ASP A 313 17.80 13.47 -25.80
C ASP A 313 16.44 14.17 -25.68
N VAL A 314 15.36 13.54 -26.14
CA VAL A 314 13.98 13.98 -25.86
C VAL A 314 13.71 13.93 -24.37
N VAL A 315 14.00 12.80 -23.71
CA VAL A 315 13.81 12.65 -22.25
C VAL A 315 14.65 13.69 -21.49
N LYS A 316 15.92 13.87 -21.86
CA LYS A 316 16.80 14.86 -21.24
C LYS A 316 16.28 16.29 -21.41
N ARG A 317 15.85 16.65 -22.63
CA ARG A 317 15.26 17.97 -22.89
C ARG A 317 13.98 18.18 -22.09
N HIS A 318 13.11 17.17 -22.07
CA HIS A 318 11.85 17.20 -21.35
C HIS A 318 12.10 17.39 -19.86
N GLY A 319 12.94 16.58 -19.21
CA GLY A 319 13.25 16.75 -17.79
C GLY A 319 13.76 18.15 -17.43
N GLY A 320 14.57 18.77 -18.30
CA GLY A 320 15.05 20.15 -18.11
C GLY A 320 14.01 21.25 -18.31
N GLN A 321 12.88 20.99 -18.98
CA GLN A 321 11.80 21.96 -19.21
C GLN A 321 10.78 22.02 -18.08
N TYR A 322 10.79 21.05 -17.18
CA TYR A 322 9.77 20.83 -16.16
C TYR A 322 10.19 21.33 -14.77
N VAL A 323 11.30 22.05 -14.67
CA VAL A 323 11.87 22.61 -13.44
C VAL A 323 12.20 24.07 -13.67
#